data_AF-A0A0J9SK95-F1
#
_entry.id   AF-A0A0J9SK95-F1
#
_cell.length_a   1.000
_cell.length_b   1.000
_cell.length_c   1.000
_cell.angle_alpha   90.00
_cell.angle_beta   90.00
_cell.angle_gamma   90.00
#
_symmetry.space_group_name_H-M   'P 1'
#
loop_
_entity.id
_entity.type
_entity.pdbx_description
1 polymer ?
#
loop_
_entity_poly.entity_id
_entity_poly.type
_entity_poly.pdbx_seq_one_letter_code
_entity_poly.pdbx_strand_id
1 'polypeptide(L)'
;MDHCISISGQLNNDKNTEFIKPCQKLIQYLKYIKKESRDGRHIQNCKYFSYMLKSELRNFDNSCKETKDCYNTMISAYSKDSDGIDVCKENIEEINEKTLEKFQKIDSLYDIFYKFTSTQEEGDSEKCDLGKKCSEQYYTLINICDQNSNIGFCMALDKFRDSYNFHMKNESECDKVPRYLYSPFGTERRRTFSISLITMFAMSITMFTVYKVNGILLLKCKY
;
A
#
# COMPACT_ATOMS: atom_id res chain seq x y z
N MET A 1 26.13 -14.84 1.03
CA MET A 1 26.94 -13.85 1.76
C MET A 1 27.96 -13.23 0.81
N ASP A 2 28.72 -14.07 0.12
CA ASP A 2 29.83 -13.69 -0.77
C ASP A 2 29.45 -12.69 -1.87
N HIS A 3 28.31 -12.88 -2.54
CA HIS A 3 27.82 -11.90 -3.53
C HIS A 3 27.57 -10.52 -2.92
N CYS A 4 26.99 -10.43 -1.72
CA CYS A 4 26.75 -9.12 -1.09
C CYS A 4 28.02 -8.43 -0.63
N ILE A 5 29.06 -9.18 -0.27
CA ILE A 5 30.38 -8.61 0.01
C ILE A 5 30.93 -7.98 -1.28
N SER A 6 30.89 -8.72 -2.39
CA SER A 6 31.35 -8.21 -3.70
C SER A 6 30.56 -6.98 -4.15
N ILE A 7 29.23 -7.04 -4.07
CA ILE A 7 28.33 -5.92 -4.43
C ILE A 7 28.63 -4.70 -3.55
N SER A 8 28.74 -4.88 -2.22
CA SER A 8 29.03 -3.78 -1.30
C SER A 8 30.36 -3.11 -1.62
N GLY A 9 31.40 -3.89 -1.96
CA GLY A 9 32.69 -3.35 -2.39
C GLY A 9 32.60 -2.52 -3.67
N GLN A 10 31.83 -3.00 -4.66
CA GLN A 10 31.65 -2.29 -5.94
C GLN A 10 30.79 -1.03 -5.84
N LEU A 11 29.82 -1.00 -4.93
CA LEU A 11 28.88 0.12 -4.80
C LEU A 11 29.37 1.23 -3.87
N ASN A 12 30.05 0.89 -2.77
CA ASN A 12 30.34 1.82 -1.67
C ASN A 12 31.83 1.87 -1.27
N ASN A 13 32.75 1.40 -2.12
CA ASN A 13 34.21 1.44 -1.91
C ASN A 13 34.68 0.96 -0.51
N ASP A 14 34.10 -0.14 -0.06
CA ASP A 14 34.61 -1.06 0.99
C ASP A 14 34.92 -0.48 2.39
N LYS A 15 34.34 0.67 2.78
CA LYS A 15 34.51 1.17 4.15
C LYS A 15 33.51 0.60 5.15
N ASN A 16 32.34 0.13 4.72
CA ASN A 16 31.28 -0.32 5.63
C ASN A 16 30.57 -1.59 5.13
N THR A 17 30.46 -2.58 6.01
CA THR A 17 29.64 -3.80 5.85
C THR A 17 28.14 -3.54 6.01
N GLU A 18 27.75 -2.28 6.20
CA GLU A 18 26.38 -1.84 6.49
C GLU A 18 25.42 -2.16 5.34
N PHE A 19 25.88 -2.18 4.08
CA PHE A 19 25.04 -2.52 2.92
C PHE A 19 24.82 -4.03 2.75
N ILE A 20 25.53 -4.89 3.49
CA ILE A 20 25.36 -6.35 3.37
C ILE A 20 23.93 -6.78 3.70
N LYS A 21 23.34 -6.25 4.78
CA LYS A 21 21.97 -6.60 5.18
C LYS A 21 20.92 -6.07 4.18
N PRO A 22 20.95 -4.79 3.76
CA PRO A 22 20.13 -4.30 2.65
C PRO A 22 20.27 -5.13 1.38
N CYS A 23 21.50 -5.45 0.97
CA CYS A 23 21.77 -6.29 -0.20
C CYS A 23 21.08 -7.67 -0.10
N GLN A 24 21.15 -8.33 1.06
CA GLN A 24 20.50 -9.62 1.27
C GLN A 24 18.98 -9.51 1.11
N LYS A 25 18.36 -8.48 1.69
CA LYS A 25 16.92 -8.20 1.58
C LYS A 25 16.52 -7.97 0.11
N LEU A 26 17.29 -7.19 -0.63
CA LEU A 26 17.08 -6.91 -2.05
C LEU A 26 17.16 -8.18 -2.90
N ILE A 27 18.20 -8.99 -2.70
CA ILE A 27 18.37 -10.29 -3.39
C ILE A 27 17.23 -11.25 -3.07
N GLN A 28 16.82 -11.34 -1.80
CA GLN A 28 15.72 -12.21 -1.40
C GLN A 28 14.41 -11.80 -2.07
N TYR A 29 14.16 -10.50 -2.20
CA TYR A 29 12.98 -10.00 -2.89
C TYR A 29 13.03 -10.32 -4.39
N LEU A 30 14.18 -10.16 -5.07
CA LEU A 30 14.32 -10.58 -6.47
C LEU A 30 14.05 -12.08 -6.68
N LYS A 31 14.55 -12.93 -5.77
CA LYS A 31 14.26 -14.38 -5.80
C LYS A 31 12.77 -14.68 -5.61
N TYR A 32 12.08 -13.91 -4.77
CA TYR A 32 10.62 -13.97 -4.64
C TYR A 32 9.92 -13.60 -5.96
N ILE A 33 10.31 -12.49 -6.60
CA ILE A 33 9.74 -12.08 -7.89
C ILE A 33 9.93 -13.16 -8.96
N LYS A 34 11.12 -13.74 -9.05
CA LYS A 34 11.44 -14.83 -9.97
C LYS A 34 10.48 -16.01 -9.79
N LYS A 35 10.25 -16.42 -8.54
CA LYS A 35 9.38 -17.54 -8.19
C LYS A 35 7.91 -17.26 -8.52
N GLU A 36 7.43 -16.06 -8.22
CA GLU A 36 6.03 -15.65 -8.39
C GLU A 36 5.72 -15.03 -9.76
N SER A 37 6.67 -15.06 -10.70
CA SER A 37 6.58 -14.41 -12.03
C SER A 37 5.37 -14.85 -12.88
N ARG A 38 4.66 -15.90 -12.48
CA ARG A 38 3.43 -16.41 -13.13
C ARG A 38 2.17 -15.61 -12.80
N ASP A 39 2.20 -14.73 -11.79
CA ASP A 39 1.02 -14.05 -11.24
C ASP A 39 0.61 -12.74 -11.94
N GLY A 40 1.25 -12.37 -13.06
CA GLY A 40 0.94 -11.13 -13.80
C GLY A 40 1.31 -9.82 -13.06
N ARG A 41 1.81 -9.91 -11.82
CA ARG A 41 2.29 -8.79 -10.99
C ARG A 41 3.79 -8.50 -11.13
N HIS A 42 4.47 -9.20 -12.03
CA HIS A 42 5.91 -9.13 -12.24
C HIS A 42 6.40 -7.68 -12.41
N ILE A 43 5.75 -6.93 -13.30
CA ILE A 43 6.12 -5.53 -13.59
C ILE A 43 6.00 -4.67 -12.33
N GLN A 44 4.88 -4.75 -11.60
CA GLN A 44 4.66 -3.97 -10.38
C GLN A 44 5.67 -4.33 -9.29
N ASN A 45 6.00 -5.61 -9.15
CA ASN A 45 7.00 -6.04 -8.18
C ASN A 45 8.39 -5.51 -8.53
N CYS A 46 8.75 -5.46 -9.81
CA CYS A 46 10.01 -4.89 -10.26
C CYS A 46 10.09 -3.37 -10.06
N LYS A 47 8.99 -2.64 -10.28
CA LYS A 47 8.90 -1.23 -9.92
C LYS A 47 9.09 -1.00 -8.42
N TYR A 48 8.50 -1.85 -7.58
CA TYR A 48 8.73 -1.80 -6.13
C TYR A 48 10.18 -2.15 -5.78
N PHE A 49 10.82 -3.08 -6.49
CA PHE A 49 12.25 -3.36 -6.33
C PHE A 49 13.11 -2.12 -6.67
N SER A 50 12.80 -1.38 -7.73
CA SER A 50 13.50 -0.11 -8.04
C SER A 50 13.42 0.87 -6.87
N TYR A 51 12.24 0.97 -6.24
CA TYR A 51 12.05 1.78 -5.04
C TYR A 51 12.92 1.30 -3.89
N MET A 52 12.85 0.01 -3.55
CA MET A 52 13.64 -0.57 -2.46
C MET A 52 15.13 -0.31 -2.67
N LEU A 53 15.64 -0.58 -3.88
CA LEU A 53 17.05 -0.38 -4.21
C LEU A 53 17.46 1.09 -3.98
N LYS A 54 16.71 2.03 -4.54
CA LYS A 54 17.00 3.46 -4.37
C LYS A 54 16.91 3.90 -2.90
N SER A 55 15.91 3.42 -2.16
CA SER A 55 15.71 3.77 -0.76
C SER A 55 16.81 3.25 0.15
N GLU A 56 17.24 2.00 -0.04
CA GLU A 56 18.34 1.41 0.74
C GLU A 56 19.66 2.12 0.45
N LEU A 57 19.95 2.44 -0.82
CA LEU A 57 21.18 3.12 -1.23
C LEU A 57 21.29 4.57 -0.77
N ARG A 58 20.17 5.25 -0.51
CA ARG A 58 20.16 6.64 -0.04
C ARG A 58 20.93 6.84 1.28
N ASN A 59 21.05 5.79 2.08
CA ASN A 59 21.76 5.84 3.36
C ASN A 59 23.27 5.63 3.21
N PHE A 60 23.76 5.42 1.99
CA PHE A 60 25.16 5.11 1.73
C PHE A 60 25.72 6.05 0.67
N ASP A 61 26.98 6.47 0.87
CA ASP A 61 27.76 7.11 -0.18
C ASP A 61 28.06 6.06 -1.25
N ASN A 62 27.24 6.05 -2.29
CA ASN A 62 27.27 5.04 -3.34
C ASN A 62 27.71 5.67 -4.66
N SER A 63 28.39 4.89 -5.49
CA SER A 63 28.93 5.37 -6.77
C SER A 63 27.88 5.44 -7.89
N CYS A 64 26.61 5.11 -7.62
CA CYS A 64 25.61 5.01 -8.66
C CYS A 64 24.98 6.35 -8.99
N LYS A 65 24.89 6.63 -10.29
CA LYS A 65 24.17 7.79 -10.80
C LYS A 65 22.69 7.47 -10.98
N GLU A 66 22.41 6.28 -11.50
CA GLU A 66 21.06 5.79 -11.80
C GLU A 66 20.79 4.47 -11.06
N THR A 67 19.51 4.23 -10.76
CA THR A 67 19.03 2.98 -10.14
C THR A 67 19.41 1.77 -11.00
N LYS A 68 19.31 1.93 -12.32
CA LYS A 68 19.69 0.90 -13.30
C LYS A 68 21.17 0.53 -13.23
N ASP A 69 22.06 1.52 -13.08
CA ASP A 69 23.50 1.27 -12.97
C ASP A 69 23.81 0.41 -11.75
N CYS A 70 23.23 0.78 -10.61
CA CYS A 70 23.37 0.04 -9.37
C CYS A 70 22.88 -1.40 -9.47
N TYR A 71 21.74 -1.60 -10.12
CA TYR A 71 21.20 -2.93 -10.31
C TYR A 71 22.06 -3.77 -11.28
N ASN A 72 22.60 -3.16 -12.33
CA ASN A 72 23.55 -3.85 -13.21
C ASN A 72 24.81 -4.31 -12.46
N THR A 73 25.32 -3.49 -11.53
CA THR A 73 26.40 -3.89 -10.61
C THR A 73 25.99 -5.06 -9.72
N MET A 74 24.75 -5.08 -9.21
CA MET A 74 24.26 -6.23 -8.46
C MET A 74 24.22 -7.52 -9.29
N ILE A 75 23.81 -7.43 -10.56
CA ILE A 75 23.74 -8.57 -11.47
C ILE A 75 25.13 -9.07 -11.85
N SER A 76 26.08 -8.16 -12.13
CA SER A 76 27.44 -8.53 -12.58
C SER A 76 28.26 -9.26 -11.52
N ALA A 77 27.90 -9.12 -10.23
CA ALA A 77 28.49 -9.87 -9.14
C ALA A 77 28.12 -11.38 -9.15
N TYR A 78 27.22 -11.81 -10.03
CA TYR A 78 26.88 -13.22 -10.27
C TYR A 78 27.55 -13.73 -11.55
N SER A 79 28.17 -14.92 -11.49
CA SER A 79 28.94 -15.48 -12.62
C SER A 79 28.07 -16.31 -13.56
N LYS A 80 28.10 -15.95 -14.86
CA LYS A 80 27.48 -16.60 -16.04
C LYS A 80 25.96 -16.73 -16.06
N ASP A 81 25.34 -17.15 -14.96
CA ASP A 81 23.89 -17.13 -14.76
C ASP A 81 23.61 -16.25 -13.55
N SER A 82 22.80 -15.20 -13.73
CA SER A 82 22.41 -14.24 -12.69
C SER A 82 21.74 -14.88 -11.46
N ASP A 83 21.60 -16.21 -11.39
CA ASP A 83 20.69 -16.94 -10.50
C ASP A 83 19.25 -16.39 -10.54
N GLY A 84 18.87 -15.76 -11.66
CA GLY A 84 17.61 -15.05 -11.85
C GLY A 84 17.44 -13.81 -10.98
N ILE A 85 18.55 -13.24 -10.49
CA ILE A 85 18.60 -11.91 -9.89
C ILE A 85 18.32 -10.84 -10.95
N ASP A 86 18.54 -11.12 -12.23
CA ASP A 86 18.23 -10.23 -13.35
C ASP A 86 16.74 -10.19 -13.75
N VAL A 87 15.85 -10.84 -12.98
CA VAL A 87 14.41 -10.93 -13.26
C VAL A 87 13.76 -9.57 -13.58
N CYS A 88 14.24 -8.49 -12.94
CA CYS A 88 13.72 -7.14 -13.14
C CYS A 88 14.49 -6.29 -14.16
N LYS A 89 15.45 -6.83 -14.91
CA LYS A 89 16.37 -6.06 -15.78
C LYS A 89 15.67 -5.14 -16.78
N GLU A 90 14.58 -5.61 -17.36
CA GLU A 90 13.78 -4.84 -18.34
C GLU A 90 12.71 -3.95 -17.69
N ASN A 91 12.52 -4.01 -16.37
CA ASN A 91 11.42 -3.33 -15.66
C ASN A 91 11.91 -2.46 -14.49
N ILE A 92 13.20 -2.06 -14.50
CA ILE A 92 13.71 -1.04 -13.58
C ILE A 92 13.22 0.34 -14.02
N GLU A 93 12.78 1.12 -13.04
CA GLU A 93 12.39 2.52 -13.24
C GLU A 93 13.26 3.46 -12.40
N GLU A 94 13.63 4.58 -12.99
CA GLU A 94 14.21 5.69 -12.24
C GLU A 94 13.12 6.42 -11.47
N ILE A 95 13.26 6.44 -10.14
CA ILE A 95 12.27 7.03 -9.25
C ILE A 95 12.74 8.41 -8.84
N ASN A 96 11.96 9.45 -9.13
CA ASN A 96 12.28 10.80 -8.66
C ASN A 96 12.06 10.94 -7.15
N GLU A 97 12.68 11.96 -6.53
CA GLU A 97 12.62 12.19 -5.08
C GLU A 97 11.19 12.34 -4.55
N LYS A 98 10.33 13.06 -5.25
CA LYS A 98 8.92 13.25 -4.84
C LYS A 98 8.15 11.93 -4.78
N THR A 99 8.49 10.99 -5.66
CA THR A 99 7.89 9.66 -5.70
C THR A 99 8.49 8.78 -4.60
N LEU A 100 9.80 8.85 -4.39
CA LEU A 100 10.50 8.17 -3.30
C LEU A 100 9.91 8.55 -1.93
N GLU A 101 9.72 9.84 -1.66
CA GLU A 101 9.12 10.34 -0.41
C GLU A 101 7.71 9.78 -0.16
N LYS A 102 6.91 9.62 -1.22
CA LYS A 102 5.56 9.05 -1.12
C LYS A 102 5.59 7.56 -0.78
N PHE A 103 6.49 6.80 -1.41
CA PHE A 103 6.71 5.40 -1.05
C PHE A 103 7.19 5.27 0.40
N GLN A 104 8.16 6.07 0.83
CA GLN A 104 8.64 6.06 2.22
C GLN A 104 7.53 6.32 3.25
N LYS A 105 6.60 7.22 2.92
CA LYS A 105 5.40 7.48 3.75
C LYS A 105 4.48 6.26 3.83
N ILE A 106 4.29 5.53 2.74
CA ILE A 106 3.49 4.29 2.69
C ILE A 106 4.20 3.18 3.46
N ASP A 107 5.49 2.97 3.24
CA ASP A 107 6.28 1.96 3.93
C ASP A 107 6.29 2.20 5.45
N SER A 108 6.51 3.44 5.88
CA SER A 108 6.40 3.82 7.30
C SER A 108 5.02 3.55 7.88
N LEU A 109 3.95 3.74 7.10
CA LEU A 109 2.59 3.44 7.53
C LEU A 109 2.38 1.93 7.71
N TYR A 110 2.88 1.11 6.78
CA TYR A 110 2.85 -0.35 6.90
C TYR A 110 3.69 -0.85 8.07
N ASP A 111 4.86 -0.27 8.32
CA ASP A 111 5.70 -0.65 9.48
C ASP A 111 4.97 -0.46 10.80
N ILE A 112 4.26 0.65 10.97
CA ILE A 112 3.45 0.91 12.18
C ILE A 112 2.28 -0.08 12.25
N PHE A 113 1.63 -0.34 11.12
CA PHE A 113 0.54 -1.31 11.05
C PHE A 113 1.01 -2.73 11.41
N TYR A 114 2.17 -3.16 10.92
CA TYR A 114 2.70 -4.48 11.25
C TYR A 114 3.05 -4.60 12.73
N LYS A 115 3.59 -3.55 13.37
CA LYS A 115 3.80 -3.55 14.82
C LYS A 115 2.48 -3.63 15.57
N PHE A 116 1.52 -2.79 15.21
CA PHE A 116 0.17 -2.78 15.78
C PHE A 116 -0.53 -4.14 15.68
N THR A 117 -0.38 -4.83 14.55
CA THR A 117 -1.04 -6.13 14.29
C THR A 117 -0.20 -7.34 14.69
N SER A 118 1.04 -7.13 15.14
CA SER A 118 1.90 -8.23 15.57
C SER A 118 1.40 -8.84 16.87
N THR A 119 1.67 -10.12 17.06
CA THR A 119 1.32 -10.89 18.26
C THR A 119 2.43 -10.86 19.32
N GLN A 120 3.44 -10.01 19.18
CA GLN A 120 4.50 -9.91 20.18
C GLN A 120 4.02 -9.14 21.41
N GLU A 121 4.61 -9.48 22.56
CA GLU A 121 4.22 -9.18 23.96
C GLU A 121 4.22 -7.68 24.34
N GLU A 122 3.85 -6.78 23.43
CA GLU A 122 3.55 -5.40 23.79
C GLU A 122 2.30 -5.39 24.69
N GLY A 123 2.36 -4.67 25.80
CA GLY A 123 1.19 -4.53 26.67
C GLY A 123 0.05 -3.87 25.91
N ASP A 124 -1.20 -4.20 26.27
CA ASP A 124 -2.40 -3.74 25.54
C ASP A 124 -2.43 -2.22 25.29
N SER A 125 -1.89 -1.42 26.22
CA SER A 125 -1.77 0.05 26.06
C SER A 125 -0.86 0.47 24.91
N GLU A 126 0.30 -0.16 24.76
CA GLU A 126 1.30 0.18 23.73
C GLU A 126 0.77 -0.19 22.34
N LYS A 127 0.14 -1.37 22.23
CA LYS A 127 -0.55 -1.80 21.03
C LYS A 127 -1.64 -0.80 20.61
N CYS A 128 -2.46 -0.32 21.55
CA CYS A 128 -3.49 0.67 21.24
C CYS A 128 -2.91 2.02 20.80
N ASP A 129 -1.78 2.45 21.36
CA ASP A 129 -1.08 3.67 20.94
C ASP A 129 -0.53 3.54 19.50
N LEU A 130 -0.01 2.36 19.13
CA LEU A 130 0.38 2.07 17.74
C LEU A 130 -0.81 2.11 16.79
N GLY A 131 -1.94 1.50 17.16
CA GLY A 131 -3.18 1.55 16.37
C GLY A 131 -3.67 2.97 16.15
N LYS A 132 -3.62 3.80 17.20
CA LYS A 132 -3.96 5.23 17.12
C LYS A 132 -3.03 5.95 16.16
N LYS A 133 -1.71 5.82 16.37
CA LYS A 133 -0.68 6.44 15.51
C LYS A 133 -0.82 6.01 14.05
N CYS A 134 -1.12 4.74 13.80
CA CYS A 134 -1.36 4.17 12.48
C CYS A 134 -2.51 4.91 11.77
N SER A 135 -3.65 5.03 12.44
CA SER A 135 -4.83 5.70 11.90
C SER A 135 -4.62 7.21 11.67
N GLU A 136 -3.95 7.90 12.60
CA GLU A 136 -3.63 9.34 12.48
C GLU A 136 -2.68 9.61 11.30
N GLN A 137 -1.65 8.76 11.13
CA GLN A 137 -0.74 8.86 10.00
C GLN A 137 -1.48 8.60 8.68
N TYR A 138 -2.37 7.60 8.64
CA TYR A 138 -3.20 7.35 7.46
C TYR A 138 -4.02 8.59 7.05
N TYR A 139 -4.71 9.24 7.99
CA TYR A 139 -5.50 10.44 7.69
C TYR A 139 -4.65 11.62 7.22
N THR A 140 -3.46 11.78 7.78
CA THR A 140 -2.50 12.78 7.32
C THR A 140 -2.09 12.52 5.87
N LEU A 141 -1.89 11.25 5.48
CA LEU A 141 -1.50 10.87 4.14
C LEU A 141 -2.65 10.99 3.13
N ILE A 142 -3.90 10.76 3.54
CA ILE A 142 -5.08 11.05 2.71
C ILE A 142 -5.12 12.52 2.30
N ASN A 143 -4.79 13.46 3.20
CA ASN A 143 -4.89 14.90 2.90
C ASN A 143 -3.94 15.34 1.77
N ILE A 144 -2.88 14.59 1.51
CA ILE A 144 -1.94 14.84 0.41
C ILE A 144 -2.18 13.93 -0.80
N CYS A 145 -3.20 13.06 -0.75
CA CYS A 145 -3.65 12.31 -1.90
C CYS A 145 -4.42 13.27 -2.84
N ASP A 146 -3.82 13.51 -4.00
CA ASP A 146 -4.46 14.19 -5.12
C ASP A 146 -4.79 13.14 -6.19
N GLN A 147 -6.08 12.94 -6.44
CA GLN A 147 -6.55 11.94 -7.40
C GLN A 147 -6.18 12.28 -8.84
N ASN A 148 -5.90 13.55 -9.16
CA ASN A 148 -5.52 13.99 -10.51
C ASN A 148 -4.03 13.84 -10.75
N SER A 149 -3.19 14.25 -9.78
CA SER A 149 -1.73 14.25 -9.96
C SER A 149 -1.03 13.02 -9.35
N ASN A 150 -1.66 12.34 -8.39
CA ASN A 150 -1.03 11.32 -7.54
C ASN A 150 -1.89 10.06 -7.38
N ILE A 151 -2.63 9.68 -8.41
CA ILE A 151 -3.58 8.56 -8.38
C ILE A 151 -2.96 7.25 -7.85
N GLY A 152 -1.70 6.95 -8.21
CA GLY A 152 -1.01 5.74 -7.73
C GLY A 152 -0.77 5.73 -6.22
N PHE A 153 -0.44 6.89 -5.64
CA PHE A 153 -0.28 7.05 -4.19
C PHE A 153 -1.63 6.89 -3.48
N CYS A 154 -2.69 7.50 -4.03
CA CYS A 154 -4.05 7.34 -3.54
C CYS A 154 -4.51 5.86 -3.57
N MET A 155 -4.24 5.14 -4.66
CA MET A 155 -4.55 3.72 -4.78
C MET A 155 -3.79 2.86 -3.76
N ALA A 156 -2.54 3.21 -3.44
CA ALA A 156 -1.78 2.50 -2.42
C ALA A 156 -2.35 2.71 -1.01
N LEU A 157 -2.77 3.93 -0.67
CA LEU A 157 -3.51 4.21 0.58
C LEU A 157 -4.85 3.48 0.62
N ASP A 158 -5.54 3.37 -0.51
CA ASP A 158 -6.81 2.62 -0.61
C ASP A 158 -6.61 1.13 -0.32
N LYS A 159 -5.51 0.53 -0.81
CA LYS A 159 -5.15 -0.87 -0.49
C LYS A 159 -4.74 -1.05 0.96
N PHE A 160 -4.01 -0.09 1.53
CA PHE A 160 -3.68 -0.10 2.95
C PHE A 160 -4.94 -0.11 3.80
N ARG A 161 -5.91 0.77 3.47
CA ARG A 161 -7.22 0.84 4.14
C ARG A 161 -7.91 -0.52 4.16
N ASP A 162 -7.93 -1.24 3.04
CA ASP A 162 -8.55 -2.57 2.97
C ASP A 162 -7.90 -3.55 3.93
N SER A 163 -6.57 -3.52 4.04
CA SER A 163 -5.81 -4.40 4.94
C SER A 163 -6.09 -4.06 6.40
N TYR A 164 -6.09 -2.77 6.74
CA TYR A 164 -6.42 -2.29 8.09
C TYR A 164 -7.86 -2.65 8.48
N ASN A 165 -8.84 -2.34 7.62
CA ASN A 165 -10.25 -2.58 7.91
C ASN A 165 -10.57 -4.07 8.01
N PHE A 166 -9.87 -4.92 7.24
CA PHE A 166 -9.98 -6.36 7.36
C PHE A 166 -9.50 -6.86 8.73
N HIS A 167 -8.35 -6.38 9.21
CA HIS A 167 -7.82 -6.72 10.53
C HIS A 167 -8.76 -6.26 11.66
N MET A 168 -9.17 -4.98 11.63
CA MET A 168 -10.04 -4.38 12.64
C MET A 168 -11.45 -4.97 12.72
N LYS A 169 -11.87 -5.73 11.70
CA LYS A 169 -13.18 -6.41 11.71
C LYS A 169 -13.28 -7.43 12.84
N ASN A 170 -12.17 -8.10 13.16
CA ASN A 170 -12.13 -9.23 14.09
C ASN A 170 -11.33 -8.92 15.37
N GLU A 171 -10.47 -7.90 15.35
CA GLU A 171 -9.49 -7.64 16.42
C GLU A 171 -9.40 -6.14 16.73
N SER A 172 -10.11 -5.67 17.77
CA SER A 172 -9.62 -4.53 18.57
C SER A 172 -10.35 -4.40 19.91
N GLU A 173 -9.60 -4.48 21.00
CA GLU A 173 -10.01 -4.06 22.35
C GLU A 173 -9.69 -2.57 22.63
N CYS A 174 -9.15 -1.87 21.62
CA CYS A 174 -8.73 -0.47 21.74
C CYS A 174 -9.86 0.53 21.44
N ASP A 175 -10.47 1.10 22.48
CA ASP A 175 -11.62 2.02 22.35
C ASP A 175 -11.35 3.27 21.48
N LYS A 176 -10.10 3.74 21.41
CA LYS A 176 -9.72 4.98 20.71
C LYS A 176 -9.17 4.75 19.30
N VAL A 177 -9.12 3.50 18.84
CA VAL A 177 -8.60 3.15 17.51
C VAL A 177 -9.78 3.00 16.54
N PRO A 178 -9.83 3.75 15.42
CA PRO A 178 -10.95 3.65 14.49
C PRO A 178 -11.10 2.23 13.94
N ARG A 179 -12.28 1.63 14.05
CA ARG A 179 -12.58 0.32 13.45
C ARG A 179 -12.61 0.34 11.92
N TYR A 180 -12.77 1.52 11.32
CA TYR A 180 -12.87 1.69 9.88
C TYR A 180 -12.18 2.98 9.44
N LEU A 181 -11.30 2.86 8.45
CA LEU A 181 -10.70 3.96 7.71
C LEU A 181 -11.49 4.21 6.42
N TYR A 182 -11.71 5.47 6.06
CA TYR A 182 -12.43 5.84 4.84
C TYR A 182 -11.50 5.90 3.62
N SER A 183 -12.06 5.75 2.41
CA SER A 183 -11.29 5.80 1.16
C SER A 183 -10.71 7.19 0.89
N PRO A 184 -9.47 7.29 0.36
CA PRO A 184 -8.99 8.50 -0.31
C PRO A 184 -9.86 8.92 -1.52
N PHE A 185 -10.69 8.02 -2.05
CA PHE A 185 -11.63 8.29 -3.15
C PHE A 185 -13.00 8.82 -2.70
N GLY A 186 -13.15 9.15 -1.41
CA GLY A 186 -14.41 9.62 -0.82
C GLY A 186 -15.29 8.48 -0.32
N THR A 187 -16.51 8.80 0.10
CA THR A 187 -17.42 7.78 0.63
C THR A 187 -17.94 6.88 -0.49
N GLU A 188 -17.31 5.72 -0.63
CA GLU A 188 -17.83 4.45 -1.15
C GLU A 188 -18.97 4.57 -2.16
N ARG A 189 -18.71 4.25 -3.43
CA ARG A 189 -19.75 3.97 -4.45
C ARG A 189 -20.90 3.10 -3.90
N ARG A 190 -20.58 2.22 -2.93
CA ARG A 190 -21.49 1.36 -2.20
C ARG A 190 -22.43 2.10 -1.23
N ARG A 191 -21.98 3.16 -0.54
CA ARG A 191 -22.81 3.98 0.36
C ARG A 191 -23.73 4.92 -0.43
N THR A 192 -23.21 5.55 -1.49
CA THR A 192 -24.04 6.32 -2.43
C THR A 192 -25.10 5.44 -3.08
N PHE A 193 -24.73 4.24 -3.55
CA PHE A 193 -25.68 3.27 -4.10
C PHE A 193 -26.75 2.86 -3.08
N SER A 194 -26.34 2.62 -1.82
CA SER A 194 -27.27 2.26 -0.74
C SER A 194 -28.26 3.39 -0.43
N ILE A 195 -27.78 4.64 -0.37
CA ILE A 195 -28.63 5.82 -0.14
C ILE A 195 -29.62 6.01 -1.30
N SER A 196 -29.14 5.95 -2.55
CA SER A 196 -29.99 6.07 -3.75
C SER A 196 -31.05 4.96 -3.85
N LEU A 197 -30.72 3.74 -3.41
CA LEU A 197 -31.64 2.62 -3.41
C LEU A 197 -32.76 2.83 -2.37
N ILE A 198 -32.40 3.26 -1.15
CA ILE A 198 -33.36 3.55 -0.08
C ILE A 198 -34.31 4.68 -0.49
N THR A 199 -33.80 5.75 -1.11
CA THR A 199 -34.65 6.86 -1.56
C THR A 199 -35.61 6.45 -2.68
N MET A 200 -35.17 5.61 -3.64
CA MET A 200 -36.04 5.04 -4.68
C MET A 200 -37.19 4.22 -4.10
N PHE A 201 -36.90 3.36 -3.12
CA PHE A 201 -37.93 2.57 -2.45
C PHE A 201 -38.90 3.45 -1.66
N ALA A 202 -38.39 4.46 -0.94
CA ALA A 202 -39.24 5.40 -0.21
C ALA A 202 -40.20 6.16 -1.14
N MET A 203 -39.73 6.66 -2.28
CA MET A 203 -40.58 7.36 -3.27
C MET A 203 -41.65 6.46 -3.88
N SER A 204 -41.32 5.19 -4.11
CA SER A 204 -42.27 4.21 -4.66
C SER A 204 -43.37 3.88 -3.65
N ILE A 205 -43.02 3.74 -2.37
CA ILE A 205 -43.98 3.51 -1.28
C ILE A 205 -44.90 4.73 -1.12
N THR A 206 -44.37 5.96 -1.15
CA THR A 206 -45.19 7.18 -1.02
C THR A 206 -46.15 7.36 -2.19
N MET A 207 -45.74 7.08 -3.42
CA MET A 207 -46.64 7.10 -4.58
C MET A 207 -47.74 6.05 -4.47
N PHE A 208 -47.40 4.83 -4.05
CA PHE A 208 -48.38 3.76 -3.88
C PHE A 208 -49.42 4.08 -2.80
N THR A 209 -49.01 4.67 -1.67
CA THR A 209 -49.94 5.07 -0.61
C THR A 209 -50.86 6.20 -1.06
N VAL A 210 -50.35 7.22 -1.75
CA VAL A 210 -51.17 8.31 -2.31
C VAL A 210 -52.18 7.78 -3.33
N TYR A 211 -51.75 6.92 -4.27
CA TYR A 211 -52.65 6.34 -5.26
C TYR A 211 -53.77 5.52 -4.61
N LYS A 212 -53.42 4.69 -3.61
CA LYS A 212 -54.40 3.88 -2.88
C LYS A 212 -55.41 4.74 -2.10
N VAL A 213 -54.96 5.79 -1.43
CA VAL A 213 -55.83 6.71 -0.68
C VAL A 213 -56.77 7.47 -1.63
N ASN A 214 -56.25 7.99 -2.75
CA ASN A 214 -57.05 8.70 -3.74
C ASN A 214 -58.09 7.78 -4.42
N GLY A 215 -57.72 6.53 -4.74
CA GLY A 215 -58.66 5.55 -5.27
C GLY A 215 -59.81 5.22 -4.31
N ILE A 216 -59.51 5.10 -3.00
CA ILE A 216 -60.53 4.88 -1.96
C ILE A 216 -61.42 6.11 -1.80
N LEU A 217 -60.88 7.33 -1.88
CA LEU A 217 -61.64 8.58 -1.82
C LEU A 217 -62.60 8.72 -3.02
N LEU A 218 -62.14 8.40 -4.23
CA LEU A 218 -62.98 8.41 -5.43
C LEU A 218 -64.11 7.37 -5.39
N LEU A 219 -63.90 6.22 -4.74
CA LEU A 219 -64.94 5.22 -4.51
C LEU A 219 -65.96 5.66 -3.45
N LYS A 220 -65.53 6.41 -2.42
CA LYS A 220 -66.42 6.95 -1.39
C LYS A 220 -67.27 8.13 -1.86
N CYS A 221 -66.80 8.94 -2.80
CA CYS A 221 -67.57 10.07 -3.35
C CYS A 221 -68.56 9.67 -4.45
N LYS A 222 -68.66 8.38 -4.80
CA LYS A 222 -69.56 7.86 -5.84
C LYS A 222 -70.85 7.22 -5.29
N TYR A 223 -71.06 7.26 -3.98
CA TYR A 223 -72.28 6.83 -3.29
C TYR A 223 -72.91 7.99 -2.53
#